data_AF-A0A937SK62-F1
#
_entry.id   AF-A0A937SK62-F1
#
_cell.length_a   1.000
_cell.length_b   1.000
_cell.length_c   1.000
_cell.angle_alpha   90.00
_cell.angle_beta   90.00
_cell.angle_gamma   90.00
#
_symmetry.space_group_name_H-M   'P 1'
#
loop_
_entity.id
_entity.type
_entity.pdbx_description
1 polymer ?
#
loop_
_entity_poly.entity_id
_entity_poly.type
_entity_poly.pdbx_seq_one_letter_code
_entity_poly.pdbx_strand_id
1 'polypeptide(L)'
;MQHNTEIGRLVGSDGIIANLYRCGCEDTLQLNTDGRWQFGSLMVAIFCDFNQHCTMHKQGRLDSGFWSSIEHNIKFYISRPGVMAWWQTQPFAMDASFTKYVDALISLGKRDKRISRSTHNGPIA
;
A
#
# COMPACT_ATOMS: atom_id res chain seq x y z
N MET A 1 4.31 15.63 3.49
CA MET A 1 4.34 15.36 4.95
C MET A 1 2.98 15.50 5.66
N GLN A 2 2.10 16.48 5.38
CA GLN A 2 0.83 16.63 6.12
C GLN A 2 -0.26 15.58 5.79
N HIS A 3 -0.26 14.98 4.60
CA HIS A 3 -1.39 14.17 4.13
C HIS A 3 -1.57 12.83 4.86
N ASN A 4 -0.50 12.08 5.13
CA ASN A 4 -0.64 10.77 5.79
C ASN A 4 -1.12 10.89 7.26
N THR A 5 -0.75 11.94 7.97
CA THR A 5 -1.28 12.24 9.31
C THR A 5 -2.76 12.60 9.25
N GLU A 6 -3.19 13.30 8.20
CA GLU A 6 -4.59 13.68 8.01
C GLU A 6 -5.47 12.47 7.70
N ILE A 7 -5.01 11.53 6.87
CA ILE A 7 -5.71 10.26 6.62
C ILE A 7 -5.81 9.44 7.91
N GLY A 8 -4.71 9.33 8.66
CA GLY A 8 -4.71 8.64 9.96
C GLY A 8 -5.69 9.27 10.96
N ARG A 9 -5.77 10.61 10.98
CA ARG A 9 -6.72 11.35 11.81
C ARG A 9 -8.16 11.13 11.35
N LEU A 10 -8.43 11.17 10.05
CA LEU A 10 -9.75 10.95 9.46
C LEU A 10 -10.26 9.54 9.80
N VAL A 11 -9.45 8.52 9.53
CA VAL A 11 -9.77 7.11 9.83
C VAL A 11 -9.92 6.89 11.34
N GLY A 12 -9.10 7.54 12.17
CA GLY A 12 -9.15 7.38 13.62
C GLY A 12 -10.29 8.12 14.33
N SER A 13 -10.95 9.09 13.67
CA SER A 13 -11.97 9.94 14.28
C SER A 13 -13.40 9.67 13.82
N ASP A 14 -13.58 8.90 12.74
CA ASP A 14 -14.89 8.55 12.19
C ASP A 14 -15.02 7.04 12.01
N GLY A 15 -15.95 6.42 12.75
CA GLY A 15 -16.18 4.97 12.71
C GLY A 15 -16.68 4.45 11.37
N ILE A 16 -17.38 5.26 10.58
CA ILE A 16 -17.83 4.92 9.23
C ILE A 16 -16.63 4.84 8.30
N ILE A 17 -15.75 5.85 8.35
CA ILE A 17 -14.52 5.85 7.55
C ILE A 17 -13.56 4.76 8.02
N ALA A 18 -13.45 4.52 9.32
CA ALA A 18 -12.68 3.41 9.88
C ALA A 18 -13.13 2.07 9.33
N ASN A 19 -14.44 1.82 9.30
CA ASN A 19 -15.00 0.58 8.78
C ASN A 19 -14.79 0.46 7.26
N LEU A 20 -15.03 1.53 6.50
CA LEU A 20 -14.75 1.58 5.06
C LEU A 20 -13.29 1.22 4.78
N TYR A 21 -12.36 1.87 5.47
CA TYR A 21 -10.92 1.66 5.31
C TYR A 21 -10.51 0.24 5.66
N ARG A 22 -10.99 -0.30 6.80
CA ARG A 22 -10.71 -1.68 7.23
C ARG A 22 -11.24 -2.70 6.21
N CYS A 23 -12.51 -2.61 5.83
CA CYS A 23 -13.12 -3.51 4.86
C CYS A 23 -12.41 -3.41 3.50
N GLY A 24 -12.12 -2.21 3.02
CA GLY A 24 -11.43 -2.00 1.74
C GLY A 24 -10.01 -2.54 1.74
N CYS A 25 -9.28 -2.49 2.86
CA CYS A 25 -7.97 -3.13 2.97
C CYS A 25 -8.06 -4.66 2.94
N GLU A 26 -9.08 -5.25 3.55
CA GLU A 26 -9.31 -6.70 3.57
C GLU A 26 -9.76 -7.21 2.19
N ASP A 27 -10.82 -6.66 1.64
CA ASP A 27 -11.42 -7.04 0.36
C ASP A 27 -12.36 -5.93 -0.18
N THR A 28 -12.02 -5.36 -1.33
CA THR A 28 -12.82 -4.30 -1.97
C THR A 28 -14.19 -4.76 -2.47
N LEU A 29 -14.43 -6.07 -2.60
CA LEU A 29 -15.73 -6.62 -2.98
C LEU A 29 -16.76 -6.53 -1.85
N GLN A 30 -16.32 -6.37 -0.60
CA GLN A 30 -17.23 -6.13 0.53
C GLN A 30 -17.82 -4.71 0.52
N LEU A 31 -17.25 -3.81 -0.29
CA LEU A 31 -17.72 -2.44 -0.43
C LEU A 31 -18.77 -2.33 -1.53
N ASN A 32 -19.78 -1.50 -1.31
CA ASN A 32 -20.70 -1.09 -2.38
C ASN A 32 -19.96 -0.18 -3.39
N THR A 33 -20.63 0.20 -4.48
CA THR A 33 -20.02 1.01 -5.55
C THR A 33 -19.42 2.31 -5.03
N ASP A 34 -20.14 3.05 -4.19
CA ASP A 34 -19.66 4.32 -3.63
C ASP A 34 -18.50 4.09 -2.67
N GLY A 35 -18.55 3.04 -1.86
CA GLY A 35 -17.47 2.66 -0.95
C GLY A 35 -16.19 2.30 -1.70
N ARG A 36 -16.29 1.62 -2.86
CA ARG A 36 -15.12 1.36 -3.72
C ARG A 36 -14.50 2.66 -4.23
N TRP A 37 -15.31 3.64 -4.61
CA TRP A 37 -14.82 4.97 -5.00
C TRP A 37 -14.14 5.69 -3.83
N GLN A 38 -14.78 5.74 -2.67
CA GLN A 38 -14.22 6.37 -1.48
C GLN A 38 -12.90 5.71 -1.05
N PHE A 39 -12.85 4.38 -1.02
CA PHE A 39 -11.63 3.65 -0.72
C PHE A 39 -10.54 3.92 -1.75
N GLY A 40 -10.88 3.90 -3.05
CA GLY A 40 -9.94 4.25 -4.12
C GLY A 40 -9.35 5.65 -3.95
N SER A 41 -10.17 6.64 -3.59
CA SER A 41 -9.70 8.01 -3.32
C SER A 41 -8.73 8.06 -2.12
N LEU A 42 -9.00 7.32 -1.04
CA LEU A 42 -8.07 7.21 0.08
C LEU A 42 -6.73 6.60 -0.36
N MET A 43 -6.78 5.52 -1.16
CA MET A 43 -5.56 4.87 -1.66
C MET A 43 -4.75 5.78 -2.59
N VAL A 44 -5.42 6.56 -3.46
CA VAL A 44 -4.76 7.58 -4.28
C VAL A 44 -4.03 8.59 -3.40
N ALA A 45 -4.69 9.15 -2.38
CA ALA A 45 -4.07 10.14 -1.50
C ALA A 45 -2.81 9.60 -0.81
N ILE A 46 -2.88 8.37 -0.27
CA ILE A 46 -1.76 7.70 0.41
C ILE A 46 -0.60 7.44 -0.57
N PHE A 47 -0.89 6.87 -1.74
CA PHE A 47 0.14 6.50 -2.70
C PHE A 47 0.73 7.72 -3.44
N CYS A 48 -0.01 8.82 -3.59
CA CYS A 48 0.55 10.10 -4.03
C CYS A 48 1.60 10.64 -3.06
N ASP A 49 1.33 10.57 -1.75
CA ASP A 49 2.30 10.99 -0.72
C ASP A 49 3.54 10.07 -0.72
N PHE A 50 3.36 8.75 -0.91
CA PHE A 50 4.50 7.83 -1.10
C PHE A 50 5.30 8.12 -2.38
N ASN A 51 4.62 8.41 -3.49
CA ASN A 51 5.27 8.78 -4.74
C ASN A 51 6.15 10.02 -4.53
N GLN A 52 5.61 11.07 -3.90
CA GLN A 52 6.37 12.28 -3.57
C GLN A 52 7.60 11.99 -2.70
N HIS A 53 7.46 11.18 -1.65
CA HIS A 53 8.59 10.78 -0.81
C HIS A 53 9.64 9.97 -1.57
N CYS A 54 9.23 9.08 -2.47
CA CYS A 54 10.14 8.31 -3.33
C CYS A 54 10.94 9.24 -4.25
N THR A 55 10.29 10.24 -4.86
CA THR A 55 10.96 11.26 -5.65
C THR A 55 11.97 12.05 -4.83
N MET A 56 11.60 12.51 -3.63
CA MET A 56 12.51 13.27 -2.76
C MET A 56 13.72 12.43 -2.32
N HIS A 57 13.51 11.16 -2.00
CA HIS A 57 14.60 10.24 -1.64
C HIS A 57 15.58 10.03 -2.82
N LYS A 58 15.06 9.79 -4.03
CA LYS A 58 15.89 9.67 -5.24
C LYS A 58 16.70 10.94 -5.56
N GLN A 59 16.17 12.10 -5.18
CA GLN A 59 16.86 13.39 -5.32
C GLN A 59 17.87 13.68 -4.19
N GLY A 60 18.04 12.78 -3.22
CA GLY A 60 18.91 13.01 -2.04
C GLY A 60 18.34 14.04 -1.07
N ARG A 61 17.04 14.33 -1.14
CA ARG A 61 16.35 15.36 -0.32
C ARG A 61 15.57 14.77 0.85
N LEU A 62 15.64 13.45 1.04
CA LEU A 62 14.99 12.75 2.13
C LEU A 62 16.02 11.94 2.91
N ASP A 63 16.00 12.08 4.23
CA ASP A 63 16.82 11.27 5.12
C ASP A 63 16.57 9.76 4.92
N SER A 64 17.63 8.95 4.98
CA SER A 64 17.56 7.51 4.70
C SER A 64 16.84 6.72 5.79
N GLY A 65 16.95 7.15 7.05
CA GLY A 65 16.18 6.60 8.17
C GLY A 65 14.69 6.89 8.00
N PHE A 66 14.35 8.12 7.62
CA PHE A 66 12.97 8.47 7.31
C PHE A 66 12.43 7.70 6.10
N TRP A 67 13.21 7.57 5.03
CA TRP A 67 12.84 6.74 3.87
C TRP A 67 12.56 5.29 4.26
N SER A 68 13.37 4.70 5.14
CA SER A 68 13.17 3.32 5.61
C SER A 68 11.80 3.13 6.28
N SER A 69 11.32 4.14 7.01
CA SER A 69 9.98 4.15 7.62
C SER A 69 8.87 4.27 6.58
N ILE A 70 9.07 5.11 5.55
CA ILE A 70 8.13 5.22 4.43
C ILE A 70 8.05 3.91 3.65
N GLU A 71 9.18 3.29 3.34
CA GLU A 71 9.24 2.00 2.65
C GLU A 71 8.55 0.88 3.45
N HIS A 72 8.73 0.86 4.78
CA HIS A 72 7.99 -0.05 5.65
C HIS A 72 6.47 0.13 5.50
N ASN A 73 6.00 1.38 5.48
CA ASN A 73 4.57 1.67 5.31
C ASN A 73 4.06 1.24 3.93
N ILE A 74 4.82 1.49 2.85
CA ILE A 74 4.47 0.99 1.51
C ILE A 74 4.29 -0.53 1.55
N LYS A 75 5.25 -1.26 2.14
CA LYS A 75 5.20 -2.72 2.31
C LYS A 75 3.97 -3.16 3.12
N PHE A 76 3.63 -2.44 4.19
CA PHE A 76 2.43 -2.70 4.97
C PHE A 76 1.16 -2.59 4.12
N TYR A 77 1.00 -1.51 3.35
CA TYR A 77 -0.19 -1.29 2.52
C TYR A 77 -0.32 -2.32 1.40
N ILE A 78 0.75 -2.57 0.64
CA ILE A 78 0.73 -3.56 -0.44
C ILE A 78 0.66 -5.01 0.05
N SER A 79 0.75 -5.26 1.36
CA SER A 79 0.48 -6.58 1.92
C SER A 79 -1.01 -6.87 2.09
N ARG A 80 -1.87 -5.84 1.99
CA ARG A 80 -3.31 -5.93 2.16
C ARG A 80 -3.99 -6.34 0.84
N PRO A 81 -4.82 -7.40 0.83
CA PRO A 81 -5.38 -7.92 -0.42
C PRO A 81 -6.21 -6.88 -1.20
N GLY A 82 -7.04 -6.09 -0.51
CA GLY A 82 -7.86 -5.09 -1.18
C GLY A 82 -7.05 -3.91 -1.72
N VAL A 83 -5.94 -3.54 -1.07
CA VAL A 83 -5.00 -2.53 -1.60
C VAL A 83 -4.28 -3.07 -2.84
N MET A 84 -3.86 -4.33 -2.83
CA MET A 84 -3.28 -4.98 -4.01
C MET A 84 -4.28 -5.02 -5.17
N ALA A 85 -5.53 -5.41 -4.90
CA ALA A 85 -6.57 -5.44 -5.91
C ALA A 85 -6.80 -4.05 -6.50
N TRP A 86 -6.91 -3.02 -5.67
CA TRP A 86 -6.99 -1.63 -6.11
C TRP A 86 -5.79 -1.22 -6.98
N TRP A 87 -4.56 -1.51 -6.53
CA TRP A 87 -3.33 -1.18 -7.27
C TRP A 87 -3.33 -1.82 -8.67
N GLN A 88 -3.84 -3.04 -8.81
CA GLN A 88 -3.93 -3.74 -10.09
C GLN A 88 -4.97 -3.14 -11.05
N THR A 89 -6.00 -2.45 -10.54
CA THR A 89 -6.98 -1.76 -11.39
C THR A 89 -6.50 -0.40 -11.92
N GLN A 90 -5.50 0.18 -11.24
CA GLN A 90 -4.88 1.50 -11.47
C GLN A 90 -5.58 2.42 -12.49
N PRO A 91 -6.69 3.08 -12.11
CA PRO A 91 -7.33 4.07 -12.99
C PRO A 91 -6.59 5.41 -13.06
N PHE A 92 -5.55 5.62 -12.24
CA PHE A 92 -4.79 6.88 -12.16
C PHE A 92 -3.30 6.64 -12.40
N ALA A 93 -2.69 7.47 -13.25
CA ALA A 93 -1.27 7.40 -13.55
C ALA A 93 -0.43 7.98 -12.40
N MET A 94 0.38 7.13 -11.77
CA MET A 94 1.48 7.56 -10.90
C MET A 94 2.77 7.67 -11.72
N ASP A 95 3.81 8.27 -11.15
CA ASP A 95 5.12 8.32 -11.80
C ASP A 95 5.63 6.92 -12.15
N ALA A 96 6.12 6.72 -13.38
CA ALA A 96 6.54 5.42 -13.87
C ALA A 96 7.65 4.79 -13.00
N SER A 97 8.53 5.62 -12.44
CA SER A 97 9.62 5.15 -11.60
C SER A 97 9.15 4.70 -10.21
N PHE A 98 8.04 5.26 -9.72
CA PHE A 98 7.38 4.82 -8.49
C PHE A 98 6.55 3.56 -8.71
N THR A 99 5.77 3.49 -9.80
CA THR A 99 5.01 2.29 -10.17
C THR A 99 5.93 1.07 -10.29
N LYS A 100 7.04 1.21 -11.04
CA LYS A 100 8.05 0.15 -11.17
C LYS A 100 8.63 -0.29 -9.83
N TYR A 101 8.84 0.67 -8.91
CA TYR A 101 9.38 0.38 -7.59
C TYR A 101 8.39 -0.42 -6.74
N VAL A 102 7.11 -0.03 -6.71
CA VAL A 102 6.05 -0.76 -6.00
C VAL A 102 5.87 -2.17 -6.58
N ASP A 103 5.85 -2.31 -7.90
CA ASP A 103 5.74 -3.62 -8.56
C ASP A 103 6.92 -4.55 -8.22
N ALA A 104 8.12 -3.99 -8.09
CA ALA A 104 9.30 -4.74 -7.64
C ALA A 104 9.16 -5.22 -6.19
N LEU A 105 8.63 -4.39 -5.28
CA LEU A 105 8.34 -4.78 -3.90
C LEU A 105 7.31 -5.91 -3.84
N ILE A 106 6.22 -5.80 -4.61
CA ILE A 106 5.20 -6.85 -4.71
C ILE A 106 5.82 -8.16 -5.22
N SER A 107 6.67 -8.08 -6.24
CA SER A 107 7.36 -9.24 -6.82
C SER A 107 8.34 -9.90 -5.86
N LEU A 108 9.06 -9.11 -5.05
CA LEU A 108 9.95 -9.61 -4.00
C LEU A 108 9.15 -10.35 -2.91
N GLY A 109 8.09 -9.74 -2.39
CA GLY A 109 7.26 -10.38 -1.35
C GLY A 109 6.60 -11.68 -1.81
N LYS A 110 6.29 -11.82 -3.11
CA LYS A 110 5.80 -13.10 -3.69
C LYS A 110 6.89 -14.18 -3.72
N ARG A 111 8.16 -13.82 -3.95
CA ARG A 111 9.29 -14.76 -3.95
C ARG A 111 9.55 -15.31 -2.55
N ASP A 112 9.60 -14.45 -1.54
CA ASP A 112 9.87 -14.85 -0.16
C ASP A 112 8.81 -15.84 0.36
N LYS A 113 7.52 -15.59 0.06
CA LYS A 113 6.43 -16.51 0.39
C LYS A 113 6.56 -17.88 -0.29
N ARG A 114 7.10 -17.95 -1.52
CA ARG A 114 7.33 -19.23 -2.23
C ARG A 114 8.46 -20.01 -1.59
N ILE A 115 9.58 -19.35 -1.27
CA ILE A 115 10.74 -19.98 -0.61
C ILE A 115 10.31 -20.54 0.75
N SER A 116 9.63 -19.74 1.58
CA SER A 116 9.20 -20.16 2.91
C SER A 116 8.21 -21.36 2.89
N ARG A 117 7.35 -21.46 1.88
CA ARG A 117 6.48 -22.64 1.67
C ARG A 117 7.24 -23.87 1.19
N SER A 118 8.27 -23.72 0.35
CA SER A 118 9.09 -24.85 -0.10
C SER A 118 9.94 -25.47 1.01
N THR A 119 10.38 -24.67 1.98
CA THR A 119 11.20 -25.15 3.12
C THR A 119 10.37 -25.83 4.22
N HIS A 120 9.04 -25.70 4.21
CA HIS A 120 8.16 -26.28 5.23
C HIS A 120 7.57 -27.65 4.84
N ASN A 121 7.78 -28.10 3.59
CA ASN A 121 7.34 -29.40 3.09
C ASN A 121 8.51 -30.40 2.94
N GLY A 122 9.45 -30.39 3.89
CA GLY A 122 10.41 -31.48 4.03
C GLY A 122 9.69 -32.75 4.52
N PRO A 123 10.06 -33.95 4.05
CA PRO A 123 9.36 -35.17 4.45
C PRO A 123 9.57 -35.37 5.95
N ILE A 124 8.46 -35.53 6.68
CA ILE A 124 8.48 -36.09 8.03
C ILE A 124 8.91 -37.55 7.85
N ALA A 125 10.17 -37.83 8.21
CA ALA A 125 10.69 -39.19 8.33
C ALA A 125 10.14 -39.87 9.60
#